data_AF-A0A2M7GKC6-F1
#
_entry.id   AF-A0A2M7GKC6-F1
#
_cell.length_a   1.000
_cell.length_b   1.000
_cell.length_c   1.000
_cell.angle_alpha   90.00
_cell.angle_beta   90.00
_cell.angle_gamma   90.00
#
_symmetry.space_group_name_H-M   'P 1'
#
loop_
_entity.id
_entity.type
_entity.pdbx_description
1 polymer ?
#
loop_
_entity_poly.entity_id
_entity_poly.type
_entity_poly.pdbx_seq_one_letter_code
_entity_poly.pdbx_strand_id
1 'polypeptide(L)'
;YLMILAGNVAMESMGFKTFGFAGGREDIYAPEEDIYWGAETEWLAGSKAENSRYSGERDLENPLAAVQMGLIYVNPEGPDGEPNVLASGRDVRETFARMAMNDEETVALTAGGHTFGKTHGAGDAALVGPEPEAAPLEQMGLGWISSHGSGHGDDTITSGIEGAWTANPTRWDNGYFDILFGYEWNLEKSPAGAWQWTPVNPREEDMAPAAHDSSKKVPTIMTTADMAMRLDPIYGPISKRFHEDPDAFADAFARAWFKLTHRDMGPKARYLGTEVPDEDLIWQDPVPPGTPLTRTQTNQLKEAILGSDLTVAELVQTAWASASTFRQSDKRGGANGARIRLAPQKDWAVNQPDQLAKGLRVFEDIRAGAGFDVSLADLIVLGGAAAVEKAAQDAGFDVSVPVSTGRGDATEDQTDAESFEPLEPEADGFRNWSRGKFTVPTEEMLVDRAQLLGLSAPEMTVLVGGLRVLGNTVGGARHGVFTANAGTLTNDFFVNLLDMKTEWVPVGEDGELFEGRDRATGKTVWTATRTDLVFGSNSQLRAICEVYGAADAGEKFVTDFVAAWTKVMELDRFDLRR
;
A
#
# COMPACT_ATOMS: atom_id res chain seq x y z
N TYR A 1 -14.65 1.84 -11.48
CA TYR A 1 -15.48 3.03 -11.12
C TYR A 1 -16.89 2.74 -10.63
N LEU A 2 -17.63 1.95 -11.40
CA LEU A 2 -19.08 1.85 -11.25
C LEU A 2 -19.52 1.32 -9.88
N MET A 3 -18.76 0.38 -9.30
CA MET A 3 -19.03 -0.18 -7.98
C MET A 3 -19.07 0.90 -6.87
N ILE A 4 -18.11 1.83 -6.87
CA ILE A 4 -18.05 2.91 -5.88
C ILE A 4 -19.17 3.91 -6.10
N LEU A 5 -19.40 4.34 -7.35
CA LEU A 5 -20.49 5.27 -7.67
C LEU A 5 -21.86 4.68 -7.29
N ALA A 6 -22.07 3.38 -7.52
CA ALA A 6 -23.30 2.71 -7.11
C ALA A 6 -23.50 2.77 -5.59
N GLY A 7 -22.43 2.62 -4.79
CA GLY A 7 -22.47 2.80 -3.34
C GLY A 7 -22.87 4.23 -2.93
N ASN A 8 -22.27 5.25 -3.56
CA ASN A 8 -22.65 6.65 -3.34
C ASN A 8 -24.14 6.91 -3.66
N VAL A 9 -24.57 6.52 -4.86
CA VAL A 9 -25.95 6.72 -5.33
C VAL A 9 -26.95 5.95 -4.45
N ALA A 10 -26.60 4.76 -3.96
CA ALA A 10 -27.44 4.02 -3.02
C ALA A 10 -27.67 4.83 -1.74
N MET A 11 -26.59 5.32 -1.10
CA MET A 11 -26.70 6.13 0.12
C MET A 11 -27.49 7.43 -0.12
N GLU A 12 -27.22 8.13 -1.22
CA GLU A 12 -27.95 9.34 -1.62
C GLU A 12 -29.44 9.07 -1.83
N SER A 13 -29.79 7.96 -2.48
CA SER A 13 -31.18 7.56 -2.69
C SER A 13 -31.91 7.23 -1.39
N MET A 14 -31.18 6.83 -0.35
CA MET A 14 -31.69 6.55 1.00
C MET A 14 -31.64 7.77 1.93
N GLY A 15 -31.23 8.94 1.42
CA GLY A 15 -31.28 10.21 2.15
C GLY A 15 -30.01 10.61 2.90
N PHE A 16 -28.88 9.94 2.63
CA PHE A 16 -27.57 10.33 3.16
C PHE A 16 -26.83 11.24 2.17
N LYS A 17 -26.15 12.27 2.67
CA LYS A 17 -25.34 13.16 1.83
C LYS A 17 -23.88 12.70 1.84
N THR A 18 -23.40 12.20 0.70
CA THR A 18 -21.99 11.84 0.51
C THR A 18 -21.08 13.06 0.55
N PHE A 19 -19.80 12.86 0.88
CA PHE A 19 -18.81 13.95 0.90
C PHE A 19 -18.39 14.39 -0.52
N GLY A 20 -18.44 13.46 -1.48
CA GLY A 20 -18.13 13.67 -2.90
C GLY A 20 -17.75 12.35 -3.58
N PHE A 21 -17.29 12.44 -4.82
CA PHE A 21 -16.90 11.30 -5.65
C PHE A 21 -15.84 11.68 -6.68
N ALA A 22 -14.87 10.78 -6.92
CA ALA A 22 -13.89 10.92 -7.99
C ALA A 22 -13.78 9.66 -8.89
N GLY A 23 -13.74 9.91 -10.21
CA GLY A 23 -13.15 9.01 -11.21
C GLY A 23 -11.61 9.09 -11.22
N GLY A 24 -10.90 8.30 -12.05
CA GLY A 24 -9.44 8.03 -12.00
C GLY A 24 -8.93 6.56 -11.87
N ARG A 25 -9.71 5.59 -11.37
CA ARG A 25 -9.50 4.11 -11.41
C ARG A 25 -9.71 3.41 -12.76
N GLU A 26 -8.64 3.15 -13.50
CA GLU A 26 -8.68 2.27 -14.67
C GLU A 26 -9.03 0.82 -14.28
N ASP A 27 -9.82 0.13 -15.12
CA ASP A 27 -10.12 -1.29 -14.92
C ASP A 27 -8.88 -2.13 -15.28
N ILE A 28 -8.70 -3.23 -14.55
CA ILE A 28 -7.71 -4.26 -14.86
C ILE A 28 -8.40 -5.47 -15.51
N TYR A 29 -7.64 -6.24 -16.30
CA TYR A 29 -8.16 -7.36 -17.11
C TYR A 29 -7.59 -8.72 -16.73
N ALA A 30 -6.84 -8.77 -15.63
CA ALA A 30 -6.34 -9.98 -14.99
C ALA A 30 -6.27 -9.74 -13.48
N PRO A 31 -6.31 -10.79 -12.63
CA PRO A 31 -6.04 -10.66 -11.21
C PRO A 31 -4.63 -10.11 -10.99
N GLU A 32 -4.45 -9.30 -9.94
CA GLU A 32 -3.11 -9.04 -9.42
C GLU A 32 -2.57 -10.35 -8.84
N GLU A 33 -1.49 -10.88 -9.43
CA GLU A 33 -0.87 -12.15 -9.03
C GLU A 33 0.10 -11.98 -7.85
N ASP A 34 0.37 -10.73 -7.48
CA ASP A 34 1.41 -10.27 -6.56
C ASP A 34 0.89 -9.93 -5.16
N ILE A 35 -0.39 -10.14 -4.88
CA ILE A 35 -0.94 -9.91 -3.54
C ILE A 35 -0.85 -11.16 -2.68
N TYR A 36 -0.09 -11.08 -1.59
CA TYR A 36 -0.06 -12.10 -0.56
C TYR A 36 -1.25 -11.94 0.41
N TRP A 37 -2.24 -12.83 0.30
CA TRP A 37 -3.46 -12.84 1.14
C TRP A 37 -3.34 -13.71 2.41
N GLY A 38 -2.21 -14.39 2.59
CA GLY A 38 -1.93 -15.33 3.68
C GLY A 38 -1.48 -16.69 3.16
N ALA A 39 -0.89 -17.51 4.03
CA ALA A 39 -0.36 -18.83 3.70
C ALA A 39 -1.33 -19.99 3.97
N GLU A 40 -2.57 -19.70 4.38
CA GLU A 40 -3.58 -20.72 4.62
C GLU A 40 -4.00 -21.42 3.33
N THR A 41 -4.28 -22.73 3.45
CA THR A 41 -4.74 -23.57 2.35
C THR A 41 -6.25 -23.87 2.41
N GLU A 42 -6.95 -23.27 3.37
CA GLU A 42 -8.38 -23.45 3.61
C GLU A 42 -9.06 -22.09 3.85
N TRP A 43 -10.21 -21.88 3.22
CA TRP A 43 -11.04 -20.68 3.43
C TRP A 43 -11.50 -20.60 4.89
N LEU A 44 -11.44 -19.40 5.46
CA LEU A 44 -11.88 -19.14 6.83
C LEU A 44 -11.18 -20.01 7.89
N ALA A 45 -9.98 -20.51 7.61
CA ALA A 45 -9.21 -21.26 8.60
C ALA A 45 -9.02 -20.43 9.88
N GLY A 46 -9.22 -21.06 11.04
CA GLY A 46 -9.05 -20.41 12.34
C GLY A 46 -7.58 -20.19 12.70
N SER A 47 -7.31 -19.36 13.70
CA SER A 47 -5.96 -18.93 14.09
C SER A 47 -5.03 -20.04 14.62
N LYS A 48 -5.55 -21.26 14.78
CA LYS A 48 -4.79 -22.46 15.22
C LYS A 48 -4.49 -23.42 14.07
N ALA A 49 -4.86 -23.07 12.84
CA ALA A 49 -4.56 -23.86 11.67
C ALA A 49 -3.04 -23.91 11.39
N GLU A 50 -2.64 -24.88 10.56
CA GLU A 50 -1.32 -24.86 9.94
C GLU A 50 -1.18 -23.61 9.06
N ASN A 51 0.00 -23.00 9.02
CA ASN A 51 0.24 -21.70 8.37
C ASN A 51 -0.63 -20.56 8.90
N SER A 52 -0.90 -20.54 10.20
CA SER A 52 -1.64 -19.46 10.84
C SER A 52 -1.00 -18.10 10.56
N ARG A 53 -1.83 -17.14 10.15
CA ARG A 53 -1.49 -15.72 10.07
C ARG A 53 -1.19 -15.05 11.41
N TYR A 54 -1.42 -15.75 12.51
CA TYR A 54 -1.20 -15.24 13.86
C TYR A 54 -0.01 -15.91 14.53
N SER A 55 0.75 -15.10 15.26
CA SER A 55 1.79 -15.56 16.18
C SER A 55 1.62 -14.90 17.55
N GLY A 56 2.49 -15.25 18.51
CA GLY A 56 2.54 -14.58 19.82
C GLY A 56 1.19 -14.52 20.54
N GLU A 57 0.81 -13.32 21.00
CA GLU A 57 -0.44 -13.06 21.72
C GLU A 57 -1.54 -12.51 20.80
N ARG A 58 -1.70 -13.13 19.62
CA ARG A 58 -2.60 -12.69 18.53
C ARG A 58 -2.01 -11.55 17.70
N ASP A 59 -0.71 -11.64 17.43
CA ASP A 59 0.00 -10.74 16.52
C ASP A 59 -0.26 -11.17 15.08
N LEU A 60 -1.04 -10.38 14.33
CA LEU A 60 -1.33 -10.64 12.92
C LEU A 60 -0.07 -10.37 12.08
N GLU A 61 0.31 -11.29 11.20
CA GLU A 61 1.48 -11.11 10.35
C GLU A 61 1.32 -9.93 9.39
N ASN A 62 2.41 -9.20 9.14
CA ASN A 62 2.46 -8.22 8.06
C ASN A 62 2.70 -8.94 6.71
N PRO A 63 2.08 -8.48 5.60
CA PRO A 63 1.27 -7.26 5.45
C PRO A 63 -0.25 -7.48 5.60
N LEU A 64 -0.70 -8.57 6.23
CA LEU A 64 -2.12 -8.90 6.28
C LEU A 64 -2.92 -7.92 7.14
N ALA A 65 -4.17 -7.70 6.74
CA ALA A 65 -5.10 -6.78 7.41
C ALA A 65 -6.48 -7.41 7.67
N ALA A 66 -6.59 -8.74 7.63
CA ALA A 66 -7.81 -9.49 7.91
C ALA A 66 -7.53 -10.70 8.83
N VAL A 67 -8.49 -11.06 9.66
CA VAL A 67 -8.30 -12.08 10.72
C VAL A 67 -8.39 -13.53 10.23
N GLN A 68 -8.97 -13.78 9.05
CA GLN A 68 -9.04 -15.11 8.44
C GLN A 68 -9.01 -14.99 6.91
N MET A 69 -8.53 -16.04 6.24
CA MET A 69 -8.47 -16.09 4.77
C MET A 69 -9.87 -15.97 4.18
N GLY A 70 -10.08 -14.99 3.30
CA GLY A 70 -11.36 -14.72 2.64
C GLY A 70 -12.30 -13.74 3.37
N LEU A 71 -11.92 -13.26 4.55
CA LEU A 71 -12.64 -12.15 5.20
C LEU A 71 -12.06 -10.79 4.77
N ILE A 72 -12.90 -9.75 4.83
CA ILE A 72 -12.47 -8.38 4.52
C ILE A 72 -11.67 -7.78 5.68
N TYR A 73 -12.19 -7.89 6.92
CA TYR A 73 -11.54 -7.38 8.13
C TYR A 73 -11.60 -8.44 9.24
N VAL A 74 -12.76 -8.57 9.87
CA VAL A 74 -12.97 -9.42 11.05
C VAL A 74 -14.06 -10.45 10.83
N ASN A 75 -14.10 -11.46 11.69
CA ASN A 75 -15.21 -12.40 11.77
C ASN A 75 -16.39 -11.74 12.51
N PRO A 76 -17.60 -11.68 11.91
CA PRO A 76 -18.75 -11.00 12.52
C PRO A 76 -19.30 -11.72 13.76
N GLU A 77 -19.05 -13.03 13.91
CA GLU A 77 -19.40 -13.78 15.11
C GLU A 77 -18.43 -13.50 16.26
N GLY A 78 -17.23 -12.99 15.96
CA GLY A 78 -16.14 -12.70 16.89
C GLY A 78 -14.90 -13.57 16.61
N PRO A 79 -13.78 -13.34 17.33
CA PRO A 79 -12.51 -14.03 17.14
C PRO A 79 -12.63 -15.54 17.02
N ASP A 80 -12.24 -16.11 15.88
CA ASP A 80 -12.31 -17.55 15.60
C ASP A 80 -13.72 -18.16 15.76
N GLY A 81 -14.77 -17.35 15.55
CA GLY A 81 -16.17 -17.74 15.71
C GLY A 81 -16.70 -17.67 17.15
N GLU A 82 -15.91 -17.17 18.10
CA GLU A 82 -16.32 -17.02 19.50
C GLU A 82 -16.95 -15.64 19.74
N PRO A 83 -18.17 -15.55 20.32
CA PRO A 83 -18.93 -14.30 20.53
C PRO A 83 -18.41 -13.47 21.70
N ASN A 84 -17.10 -13.22 21.72
CA ASN A 84 -16.44 -12.36 22.68
C ASN A 84 -16.33 -10.93 22.15
N VAL A 85 -17.22 -10.07 22.64
CA VAL A 85 -17.35 -8.67 22.22
C VAL A 85 -16.05 -7.87 22.39
N LEU A 86 -15.40 -7.96 23.54
CA LEU A 86 -14.20 -7.16 23.81
C LEU A 86 -12.99 -7.64 22.99
N ALA A 87 -12.91 -8.94 22.73
CA ALA A 87 -11.88 -9.47 21.84
C ALA A 87 -12.15 -9.09 20.38
N SER A 88 -13.42 -9.09 19.94
CA SER A 88 -13.83 -8.57 18.63
C SER A 88 -13.45 -7.09 18.46
N GLY A 89 -13.64 -6.26 19.49
CA GLY A 89 -13.20 -4.85 19.47
C GLY A 89 -11.70 -4.66 19.24
N ARG A 90 -10.86 -5.60 19.70
CA ARG A 90 -9.40 -5.58 19.43
C ARG A 90 -9.10 -5.90 17.97
N ASP A 91 -9.68 -6.98 17.45
CA ASP A 91 -9.52 -7.37 16.05
C ASP A 91 -10.01 -6.28 15.10
N VAL A 92 -11.16 -5.65 15.41
CA VAL A 92 -11.71 -4.53 14.62
C VAL A 92 -10.71 -3.39 14.60
N ARG A 93 -10.16 -3.00 15.76
CA ARG A 93 -9.19 -1.90 15.84
C ARG A 93 -7.91 -2.20 15.05
N GLU A 94 -7.35 -3.38 15.23
CA GLU A 94 -6.11 -3.76 14.53
C GLU A 94 -6.30 -3.78 13.02
N THR A 95 -7.35 -4.45 12.53
CA THR A 95 -7.59 -4.59 11.08
C THR A 95 -7.96 -3.27 10.42
N PHE A 96 -8.78 -2.43 11.06
CA PHE A 96 -9.09 -1.10 10.54
C PHE A 96 -7.88 -0.17 10.55
N ALA A 97 -7.04 -0.21 11.60
CA ALA A 97 -5.80 0.57 11.64
C ALA A 97 -4.84 0.16 10.51
N ARG A 98 -4.69 -1.15 10.24
CA ARG A 98 -3.91 -1.66 9.09
C ARG A 98 -4.48 -1.25 7.73
N MET A 99 -5.76 -0.88 7.70
CA MET A 99 -6.42 -0.30 6.53
C MET A 99 -6.57 1.23 6.61
N ALA A 100 -5.73 1.89 7.43
CA ALA A 100 -5.65 3.34 7.58
C ALA A 100 -6.93 4.01 8.11
N MET A 101 -7.72 3.32 8.92
CA MET A 101 -8.88 3.88 9.61
C MET A 101 -8.62 3.96 11.11
N ASN A 102 -8.78 5.15 11.70
CA ASN A 102 -8.68 5.33 13.14
C ASN A 102 -9.98 4.91 13.87
N ASP A 103 -10.01 5.05 15.19
CA ASP A 103 -11.17 4.61 15.99
C ASP A 103 -12.47 5.36 15.63
N GLU A 104 -12.40 6.67 15.37
CA GLU A 104 -13.58 7.47 15.01
C GLU A 104 -14.12 7.07 13.63
N GLU A 105 -13.23 6.94 12.65
CA GLU A 105 -13.56 6.50 11.29
C GLU A 105 -14.14 5.08 11.30
N THR A 106 -13.62 4.19 12.16
CA THR A 106 -14.08 2.80 12.29
C THR A 106 -15.51 2.73 12.84
N VAL A 107 -15.80 3.47 13.91
CA VAL A 107 -17.17 3.55 14.46
C VAL A 107 -18.11 4.16 13.42
N ALA A 108 -17.70 5.23 12.76
CA ALA A 108 -18.52 5.91 11.75
C ALA A 108 -18.83 4.99 10.56
N LEU A 109 -17.85 4.25 10.04
CA LEU A 109 -18.03 3.30 8.93
C LEU A 109 -18.92 2.13 9.33
N THR A 110 -18.71 1.56 10.51
CA THR A 110 -19.48 0.40 11.00
C THR A 110 -20.95 0.78 11.20
N ALA A 111 -21.20 1.81 12.02
CA ALA A 111 -22.55 2.28 12.29
C ALA A 111 -23.23 2.85 11.04
N GLY A 112 -22.49 3.60 10.21
CA GLY A 112 -23.02 4.21 9.00
C GLY A 112 -23.41 3.18 7.94
N GLY A 113 -22.56 2.17 7.73
CA GLY A 113 -22.88 1.06 6.83
C GLY A 113 -24.07 0.24 7.34
N HIS A 114 -24.05 -0.15 8.62
CA HIS A 114 -25.11 -0.95 9.25
C HIS A 114 -26.37 -0.14 9.59
N THR A 115 -26.45 1.14 9.25
CA THR A 115 -27.73 1.88 9.23
C THR A 115 -28.63 1.36 8.11
N PHE A 116 -28.05 0.74 7.07
CA PHE A 116 -28.75 0.27 5.89
C PHE A 116 -28.78 -1.27 5.78
N GLY A 117 -29.81 -1.78 5.12
CA GLY A 117 -29.90 -3.15 4.67
C GLY A 117 -30.05 -4.20 5.79
N LYS A 118 -29.60 -5.41 5.48
CA LYS A 118 -29.68 -6.59 6.36
C LYS A 118 -28.60 -7.60 6.00
N THR A 119 -28.36 -8.54 6.91
CA THR A 119 -27.62 -9.78 6.62
C THR A 119 -28.55 -10.89 6.12
N HIS A 120 -27.99 -11.99 5.61
CA HIS A 120 -28.77 -13.12 5.04
C HIS A 120 -28.26 -14.48 5.55
N GLY A 121 -29.16 -15.22 6.19
CA GLY A 121 -28.91 -16.49 6.88
C GLY A 121 -30.20 -17.26 7.13
N ALA A 122 -31.11 -17.28 6.15
CA ALA A 122 -32.46 -17.85 6.26
C ALA A 122 -32.49 -19.36 6.57
N GLY A 123 -31.40 -20.08 6.30
CA GLY A 123 -31.31 -21.52 6.54
C GLY A 123 -29.88 -22.06 6.52
N ASP A 124 -29.76 -23.39 6.53
CA ASP A 124 -28.48 -24.10 6.63
C ASP A 124 -27.50 -23.69 5.51
N ALA A 125 -26.31 -23.22 5.90
CA ALA A 125 -25.25 -22.81 4.98
C ALA A 125 -24.76 -23.97 4.09
N ALA A 126 -24.95 -25.23 4.49
CA ALA A 126 -24.63 -26.39 3.65
C ALA A 126 -25.49 -26.50 2.38
N LEU A 127 -26.57 -25.71 2.28
CA LEU A 127 -27.42 -25.63 1.08
C LEU A 127 -26.91 -24.64 0.04
N VAL A 128 -25.86 -23.87 0.34
CA VAL A 128 -25.20 -22.94 -0.57
C VAL A 128 -24.18 -23.71 -1.41
N GLY A 129 -24.32 -23.63 -2.73
CA GLY A 129 -23.41 -24.27 -3.67
C GLY A 129 -22.02 -23.59 -3.76
N PRO A 130 -21.14 -24.08 -4.66
CA PRO A 130 -19.78 -23.56 -4.82
C PRO A 130 -19.74 -22.06 -5.15
N GLU A 131 -18.64 -21.41 -4.77
CA GLU A 131 -18.27 -20.05 -5.14
C GLU A 131 -18.05 -19.90 -6.66
N PRO A 132 -18.04 -18.67 -7.22
CA PRO A 132 -18.06 -18.45 -8.67
C PRO A 132 -16.96 -19.18 -9.46
N GLU A 133 -15.73 -19.24 -8.97
CA GLU A 133 -14.61 -19.90 -9.66
C GLU A 133 -14.71 -21.43 -9.67
N ALA A 134 -15.51 -22.02 -8.75
CA ALA A 134 -15.77 -23.45 -8.68
C ALA A 134 -17.17 -23.83 -9.18
N ALA A 135 -17.97 -22.85 -9.59
CA ALA A 135 -19.34 -23.07 -10.00
C ALA A 135 -19.44 -23.79 -11.37
N PRO A 136 -20.49 -24.59 -11.59
CA PRO A 136 -20.76 -25.17 -12.91
C PRO A 136 -20.88 -24.10 -13.99
N LEU A 137 -20.40 -24.40 -15.20
CA LEU A 137 -20.34 -23.44 -16.32
C LEU A 137 -21.70 -22.81 -16.66
N GLU A 138 -22.79 -23.54 -16.46
CA GLU A 138 -24.15 -23.03 -16.70
C GLU A 138 -24.57 -21.88 -15.77
N GLN A 139 -23.81 -21.61 -14.69
CA GLN A 139 -24.02 -20.45 -13.82
C GLN A 139 -23.45 -19.15 -14.38
N MET A 140 -22.68 -19.20 -15.48
CA MET A 140 -22.26 -18.03 -16.26
C MET A 140 -21.59 -16.93 -15.42
N GLY A 141 -20.66 -17.31 -14.56
CA GLY A 141 -19.90 -16.38 -13.70
C GLY A 141 -20.58 -16.02 -12.37
N LEU A 142 -21.73 -16.62 -12.07
CA LEU A 142 -22.35 -16.57 -10.74
C LEU A 142 -21.91 -17.76 -9.88
N GLY A 143 -22.10 -17.67 -8.57
CA GLY A 143 -21.81 -18.71 -7.60
C GLY A 143 -22.74 -18.60 -6.38
N TRP A 144 -22.49 -19.44 -5.37
CA TRP A 144 -23.27 -19.51 -4.12
C TRP A 144 -24.77 -19.75 -4.35
N ILE A 145 -25.11 -20.52 -5.39
CA ILE A 145 -26.51 -20.83 -5.70
C ILE A 145 -27.09 -21.70 -4.59
N SER A 146 -28.09 -21.17 -3.90
CA SER A 146 -28.71 -21.84 -2.77
C SER A 146 -29.85 -22.77 -3.18
N SER A 147 -29.88 -23.95 -2.57
CA SER A 147 -30.99 -24.90 -2.66
C SER A 147 -32.03 -24.73 -1.54
N HIS A 148 -31.85 -23.74 -0.66
CA HIS A 148 -32.78 -23.43 0.41
C HIS A 148 -34.01 -22.68 -0.12
N GLY A 149 -35.21 -23.25 0.03
CA GLY A 149 -36.45 -22.61 -0.41
C GLY A 149 -36.39 -22.23 -1.90
N SER A 150 -36.61 -20.95 -2.20
CA SER A 150 -36.45 -20.36 -3.54
C SER A 150 -35.01 -20.02 -3.91
N GLY A 151 -34.08 -20.05 -2.96
CA GLY A 151 -32.66 -19.71 -3.13
C GLY A 151 -32.38 -18.21 -3.19
N HIS A 152 -33.40 -17.35 -3.08
CA HIS A 152 -33.30 -15.90 -3.13
C HIS A 152 -34.42 -15.24 -2.32
N GLY A 153 -34.41 -13.91 -2.23
CA GLY A 153 -35.43 -13.16 -1.50
C GLY A 153 -35.44 -13.47 0.00
N ASP A 154 -36.60 -13.83 0.57
CA ASP A 154 -36.73 -14.20 1.98
C ASP A 154 -35.97 -15.51 2.33
N ASP A 155 -35.58 -16.32 1.32
CA ASP A 155 -34.82 -17.57 1.51
C ASP A 155 -33.30 -17.39 1.26
N THR A 156 -32.81 -16.14 1.16
CA THR A 156 -31.40 -15.85 0.85
C THR A 156 -30.46 -16.28 1.98
N ILE A 157 -29.31 -16.86 1.62
CA ILE A 157 -28.21 -17.17 2.53
C ILE A 157 -26.94 -16.54 1.96
N THR A 158 -26.21 -15.80 2.80
CA THR A 158 -24.91 -15.20 2.44
C THR A 158 -23.91 -15.36 3.57
N SER A 159 -24.03 -14.60 4.66
CA SER A 159 -23.13 -14.70 5.82
C SER A 159 -23.56 -15.79 6.81
N GLY A 160 -24.82 -16.24 6.73
CA GLY A 160 -25.42 -17.10 7.75
C GLY A 160 -25.99 -16.33 8.96
N ILE A 161 -25.70 -15.03 9.10
CA ILE A 161 -26.37 -14.15 10.09
C ILE A 161 -27.67 -13.64 9.48
N GLU A 162 -28.75 -13.53 10.26
CA GLU A 162 -30.08 -13.16 9.73
C GLU A 162 -30.71 -12.02 10.51
N GLY A 163 -30.94 -10.90 9.82
CA GLY A 163 -31.72 -9.77 10.33
C GLY A 163 -31.21 -8.41 9.84
N ALA A 164 -32.03 -7.38 10.05
CA ALA A 164 -31.65 -5.98 9.82
C ALA A 164 -31.21 -5.33 11.13
N TRP A 165 -30.40 -4.28 11.05
CA TRP A 165 -29.96 -3.53 12.23
C TRP A 165 -30.96 -2.48 12.69
N THR A 166 -31.72 -1.90 11.75
CA THR A 166 -32.60 -0.74 12.00
C THR A 166 -34.06 -1.04 11.64
N ALA A 167 -34.98 -0.24 12.20
CA ALA A 167 -36.40 -0.31 11.86
C ALA A 167 -36.72 0.22 10.45
N ASN A 168 -35.81 1.02 9.86
CA ASN A 168 -35.94 1.60 8.52
C ASN A 168 -34.71 1.26 7.64
N PRO A 169 -34.52 -0.02 7.21
CA PRO A 169 -33.29 -0.45 6.55
C PRO A 169 -32.93 0.25 5.23
N THR A 170 -33.84 1.02 4.64
CA THR A 170 -33.63 1.71 3.35
C THR A 170 -33.66 3.22 3.51
N ARG A 171 -33.33 3.74 4.71
CA ARG A 171 -33.34 5.17 5.01
C ARG A 171 -32.19 5.51 5.94
N TRP A 172 -31.53 6.63 5.66
CA TRP A 172 -30.59 7.23 6.59
C TRP A 172 -31.34 7.82 7.79
N ASP A 173 -31.02 7.32 8.97
CA ASP A 173 -31.44 7.84 10.27
C ASP A 173 -30.42 7.43 11.34
N ASN A 174 -30.69 7.74 12.61
CA ASN A 174 -29.83 7.36 13.73
C ASN A 174 -30.22 5.99 14.33
N GLY A 175 -31.02 5.19 13.61
CA GLY A 175 -31.68 4.00 14.11
C GLY A 175 -30.71 2.92 14.59
N TYR A 176 -29.52 2.84 13.99
CA TYR A 176 -28.47 1.91 14.46
C TYR A 176 -28.14 2.15 15.93
N PHE A 177 -27.85 3.40 16.31
CA PHE A 177 -27.49 3.72 17.70
C PHE A 177 -28.70 3.69 18.63
N ASP A 178 -29.89 4.07 18.16
CA ASP A 178 -31.13 3.96 18.94
C ASP A 178 -31.39 2.52 19.37
N ILE A 179 -31.21 1.56 18.45
CA ILE A 179 -31.32 0.13 18.76
C ILE A 179 -30.15 -0.32 19.64
N LEU A 180 -28.91 0.00 19.27
CA LEU A 180 -27.70 -0.46 19.97
C LEU A 180 -27.71 -0.10 21.46
N PHE A 181 -28.08 1.14 21.81
CA PHE A 181 -28.09 1.64 23.18
C PHE A 181 -29.46 1.52 23.87
N GLY A 182 -30.55 1.36 23.11
CA GLY A 182 -31.91 1.33 23.66
C GLY A 182 -32.31 0.02 24.35
N TYR A 183 -31.54 -1.06 24.15
CA TYR A 183 -31.93 -2.40 24.57
C TYR A 183 -30.84 -3.13 25.35
N GLU A 184 -31.25 -4.09 26.18
CA GLU A 184 -30.39 -5.20 26.58
C GLU A 184 -30.45 -6.30 25.51
N TRP A 185 -29.45 -7.18 25.47
CA TRP A 185 -29.24 -8.09 24.34
C TRP A 185 -29.20 -9.57 24.74
N ASN A 186 -29.89 -10.42 23.98
CA ASN A 186 -29.75 -11.88 24.04
C ASN A 186 -28.73 -12.35 23.01
N LEU A 187 -27.80 -13.21 23.41
CA LEU A 187 -26.95 -13.94 22.48
C LEU A 187 -27.69 -15.19 21.98
N GLU A 188 -27.90 -15.28 20.68
CA GLU A 188 -28.72 -16.31 20.04
C GLU A 188 -28.04 -16.85 18.77
N LYS A 189 -28.60 -17.94 18.24
CA LYS A 189 -28.21 -18.51 16.95
C LYS A 189 -29.20 -18.10 15.87
N SER A 190 -28.68 -17.70 14.71
CA SER A 190 -29.45 -17.48 13.49
C SER A 190 -30.10 -18.80 13.00
N PRO A 191 -31.02 -18.75 12.03
CA PRO A 191 -31.52 -19.97 11.38
C PRO A 191 -30.42 -20.84 10.75
N ALA A 192 -29.31 -20.23 10.32
CA ALA A 192 -28.13 -20.95 9.79
C ALA A 192 -27.17 -21.45 10.89
N GLY A 193 -27.41 -21.11 12.16
CA GLY A 193 -26.55 -21.51 13.28
C GLY A 193 -25.37 -20.56 13.57
N ALA A 194 -25.35 -19.35 13.00
CA ALA A 194 -24.35 -18.32 13.32
C ALA A 194 -24.72 -17.56 14.61
N TRP A 195 -23.73 -17.13 15.40
CA TRP A 195 -23.94 -16.28 16.56
C TRP A 195 -24.39 -14.87 16.15
N GLN A 196 -25.43 -14.36 16.80
CA GLN A 196 -25.91 -12.99 16.67
C GLN A 196 -26.59 -12.52 17.95
N TRP A 197 -26.83 -11.22 18.05
CA TRP A 197 -27.47 -10.60 19.22
C TRP A 197 -28.84 -10.06 18.84
N THR A 198 -29.85 -10.32 19.66
CA THR A 198 -31.23 -9.83 19.45
C THR A 198 -31.68 -8.97 20.65
N PRO A 199 -32.47 -7.89 20.43
CA PRO A 199 -32.96 -7.07 21.54
C PRO A 199 -33.86 -7.87 22.49
N VAL A 200 -33.73 -7.62 23.79
CA VAL A 200 -34.64 -8.17 24.80
C VAL A 200 -35.95 -7.38 24.79
N ASN A 201 -37.06 -8.05 24.45
CA ASN A 201 -38.40 -7.46 24.40
C ASN A 201 -38.48 -6.17 23.53
N PRO A 202 -38.15 -6.25 22.22
CA PRO A 202 -38.18 -5.07 21.36
C PRO A 202 -39.57 -4.47 21.29
N ARG A 203 -39.64 -3.15 21.22
CA ARG A 203 -40.88 -2.44 20.87
C ARG A 203 -41.23 -2.72 19.41
N GLU A 204 -42.51 -2.78 19.10
CA GLU A 204 -42.97 -3.09 17.74
C GLU A 204 -42.50 -2.05 16.71
N GLU A 205 -42.40 -0.77 17.11
CA GLU A 205 -41.87 0.31 16.27
C GLU A 205 -40.38 0.14 15.91
N ASP A 206 -39.63 -0.57 16.74
CA ASP A 206 -38.19 -0.79 16.60
C ASP A 206 -37.87 -2.10 15.86
N MET A 207 -38.89 -2.89 15.52
CA MET A 207 -38.76 -4.07 14.65
C MET A 207 -38.71 -3.65 13.18
N ALA A 208 -37.87 -4.34 12.40
CA ALA A 208 -37.74 -4.11 10.97
C ALA A 208 -38.93 -4.70 10.19
N PRO A 209 -39.34 -4.11 9.06
CA PRO A 209 -40.21 -4.82 8.11
C PRO A 209 -39.46 -6.02 7.52
N ALA A 210 -40.17 -7.12 7.27
CA ALA A 210 -39.59 -8.22 6.47
C ALA A 210 -39.28 -7.72 5.05
N ALA A 211 -38.16 -8.16 4.47
CA ALA A 211 -37.60 -7.59 3.25
C ALA A 211 -38.53 -7.70 2.04
N HIS A 212 -39.28 -8.81 1.90
CA HIS A 212 -40.20 -9.04 0.79
C HIS A 212 -41.69 -9.03 1.18
N ASP A 213 -42.00 -8.70 2.44
CA ASP A 213 -43.37 -8.54 2.94
C ASP A 213 -43.41 -7.52 4.09
N SER A 214 -43.56 -6.24 3.73
CA SER A 214 -43.54 -5.14 4.71
C SER A 214 -44.71 -5.14 5.70
N SER A 215 -45.72 -6.00 5.50
CA SER A 215 -46.79 -6.21 6.48
C SER A 215 -46.33 -7.04 7.69
N LYS A 216 -45.21 -7.77 7.56
CA LYS A 216 -44.60 -8.54 8.63
C LYS A 216 -43.48 -7.74 9.29
N LYS A 217 -43.38 -7.89 10.60
CA LYS A 217 -42.27 -7.36 11.40
C LYS A 217 -41.36 -8.49 11.84
N VAL A 218 -40.06 -8.27 11.75
CA VAL A 218 -39.01 -9.19 12.19
C VAL A 218 -38.09 -8.50 13.19
N PRO A 219 -37.51 -9.24 14.16
CA PRO A 219 -36.56 -8.66 15.09
C PRO A 219 -35.36 -8.03 14.37
N THR A 220 -34.87 -6.92 14.92
CA THR A 220 -33.55 -6.38 14.55
C THR A 220 -32.44 -7.17 15.22
N ILE A 221 -31.21 -7.02 14.73
CA ILE A 221 -30.05 -7.76 15.21
C ILE A 221 -28.83 -6.86 15.35
N MET A 222 -27.83 -7.35 16.09
CA MET A 222 -26.44 -6.86 16.10
C MET A 222 -25.49 -8.06 15.95
N THR A 223 -24.36 -7.85 15.29
CA THR A 223 -23.25 -8.83 15.28
C THR A 223 -22.39 -8.67 16.54
N THR A 224 -21.47 -9.60 16.81
CA THR A 224 -20.52 -9.44 17.93
C THR A 224 -19.61 -8.22 17.70
N ALA A 225 -19.27 -7.92 16.44
CA ALA A 225 -18.52 -6.72 16.07
C ALA A 225 -19.31 -5.43 16.31
N ASP A 226 -20.63 -5.42 16.04
CA ASP A 226 -21.51 -4.28 16.38
C ASP A 226 -21.57 -4.05 17.89
N MET A 227 -21.67 -5.13 18.68
CA MET A 227 -21.67 -5.03 20.13
C MET A 227 -20.37 -4.41 20.67
N ALA A 228 -19.26 -4.53 19.95
CA ALA A 228 -18.01 -3.89 20.33
C ALA A 228 -18.10 -2.36 20.24
N MET A 229 -18.89 -1.81 19.30
CA MET A 229 -19.14 -0.37 19.20
C MET A 229 -19.79 0.18 20.48
N ARG A 230 -20.54 -0.64 21.22
CA ARG A 230 -21.14 -0.26 22.51
C ARG A 230 -20.24 -0.54 23.71
N LEU A 231 -19.63 -1.74 23.76
CA LEU A 231 -19.05 -2.28 24.99
C LEU A 231 -17.52 -2.13 25.07
N ASP A 232 -16.84 -1.91 23.95
CA ASP A 232 -15.42 -1.60 23.98
C ASP A 232 -15.19 -0.22 24.63
N PRO A 233 -14.20 -0.09 25.54
CA PRO A 233 -13.99 1.15 26.30
C PRO A 233 -13.51 2.35 25.46
N ILE A 234 -13.01 2.12 24.24
CA ILE A 234 -12.59 3.15 23.31
C ILE A 234 -13.74 3.49 22.35
N TYR A 235 -14.42 2.48 21.78
CA TYR A 235 -15.52 2.73 20.84
C TYR A 235 -16.80 3.20 21.50
N GLY A 236 -17.16 2.66 22.66
CA GLY A 236 -18.39 3.01 23.40
C GLY A 236 -18.58 4.51 23.60
N PRO A 237 -17.56 5.26 24.07
CA PRO A 237 -17.63 6.72 24.16
C PRO A 237 -17.83 7.44 22.83
N ILE A 238 -17.20 6.97 21.75
CA ILE A 238 -17.34 7.55 20.40
C ILE A 238 -18.75 7.31 19.88
N SER A 239 -19.23 6.06 19.94
CA SER A 239 -20.59 5.68 19.56
C SER A 239 -21.64 6.43 20.35
N LYS A 240 -21.44 6.62 21.66
CA LYS A 240 -22.35 7.41 22.48
C LYS A 240 -22.39 8.88 22.05
N ARG A 241 -21.25 9.48 21.75
CA ARG A 241 -21.21 10.86 21.21
C ARG A 241 -21.95 10.95 19.88
N PHE A 242 -21.73 10.01 18.96
CA PHE A 242 -22.46 9.96 17.68
C PHE A 242 -23.96 9.71 17.85
N HIS A 243 -24.34 8.94 18.88
CA HIS A 243 -25.75 8.78 19.25
C HIS A 243 -26.39 10.10 19.71
N GLU A 244 -25.66 10.86 20.54
CA GLU A 244 -26.10 12.16 21.09
C GLU A 244 -26.01 13.31 20.07
N ASP A 245 -25.14 13.20 19.06
CA ASP A 245 -24.91 14.18 17.99
C ASP A 245 -24.91 13.51 16.60
N PRO A 246 -26.10 13.32 16.00
CA PRO A 246 -26.23 12.67 14.69
C PRO A 246 -25.62 13.46 13.53
N ASP A 247 -25.45 14.78 13.68
CA ASP A 247 -24.82 15.62 12.66
C ASP A 247 -23.29 15.36 12.62
N ALA A 248 -22.66 15.24 13.79
CA ALA A 248 -21.27 14.82 13.89
C ALA A 248 -21.05 13.41 13.34
N PHE A 249 -21.98 12.48 13.58
CA PHE A 249 -21.94 11.14 12.99
C PHE A 249 -22.03 11.19 11.46
N ALA A 250 -22.98 11.95 10.92
CA ALA A 250 -23.16 12.06 9.48
C ALA A 250 -21.93 12.63 8.76
N ASP A 251 -21.29 13.67 9.32
CA ASP A 251 -20.06 14.24 8.75
C ASP A 251 -18.89 13.24 8.82
N ALA A 252 -18.68 12.59 9.98
CA ALA A 252 -17.63 11.60 10.15
C ALA A 252 -17.80 10.42 9.20
N PHE A 253 -19.03 9.90 9.04
CA PHE A 253 -19.31 8.81 8.10
C PHE A 253 -19.11 9.25 6.65
N ALA A 254 -19.53 10.45 6.26
CA ALA A 254 -19.36 10.94 4.89
C ALA A 254 -17.87 11.03 4.52
N ARG A 255 -17.05 11.57 5.43
CA ARG A 255 -15.60 11.70 5.28
C ARG A 255 -14.89 10.34 5.28
N ALA A 256 -15.24 9.46 6.21
CA ALA A 256 -14.65 8.13 6.31
C ALA A 256 -15.03 7.25 5.10
N TRP A 257 -16.28 7.34 4.60
CA TRP A 257 -16.69 6.68 3.36
C TRP A 257 -15.89 7.18 2.15
N PHE A 258 -15.71 8.50 2.03
CA PHE A 258 -14.90 9.06 0.95
C PHE A 258 -13.46 8.57 1.04
N LYS A 259 -12.83 8.61 2.22
CA LYS A 259 -11.50 8.05 2.44
C LYS A 259 -11.43 6.56 2.07
N LEU A 260 -12.35 5.73 2.58
CA LEU A 260 -12.42 4.30 2.29
C LEU A 260 -12.41 4.03 0.79
N THR A 261 -13.22 4.79 0.07
CA THR A 261 -13.45 4.60 -1.36
C THR A 261 -12.53 5.44 -2.24
N HIS A 262 -11.46 6.04 -1.70
CA HIS A 262 -10.50 6.86 -2.47
C HIS A 262 -9.04 6.77 -1.95
N ARG A 263 -8.77 6.08 -0.83
CA ARG A 263 -7.43 5.95 -0.21
C ARG A 263 -6.35 5.33 -1.12
N ASP A 264 -6.77 4.54 -2.10
CA ASP A 264 -5.92 3.86 -3.09
C ASP A 264 -5.74 4.65 -4.41
N MET A 265 -6.37 5.82 -4.52
CA MET A 265 -6.31 6.62 -5.75
C MET A 265 -5.08 7.51 -5.83
N GLY A 266 -4.23 7.56 -4.81
CA GLY A 266 -3.07 8.44 -4.77
C GLY A 266 -3.43 9.93 -4.76
N PRO A 267 -2.54 10.80 -5.27
CA PRO A 267 -2.71 12.24 -5.23
C PRO A 267 -4.00 12.71 -5.90
N LYS A 268 -4.58 13.79 -5.36
CA LYS A 268 -5.80 14.44 -5.90
C LYS A 268 -5.70 14.85 -7.37
N ALA A 269 -4.49 15.01 -7.91
CA ALA A 269 -4.25 15.21 -9.35
C ALA A 269 -4.84 14.10 -10.24
N ARG A 270 -5.06 12.89 -9.70
CA ARG A 270 -5.68 11.76 -10.39
C ARG A 270 -7.22 11.77 -10.35
N TYR A 271 -7.82 12.66 -9.57
CA TYR A 271 -9.26 12.66 -9.32
C TYR A 271 -9.98 13.34 -10.48
N LEU A 272 -10.98 12.67 -11.05
CA LEU A 272 -11.74 13.14 -12.21
C LEU A 272 -13.22 13.31 -11.89
N GLY A 273 -13.87 14.29 -12.51
CA GLY A 273 -15.31 14.51 -12.37
C GLY A 273 -15.67 15.79 -11.63
N THR A 274 -16.97 16.11 -11.59
CA THR A 274 -17.50 17.37 -11.04
C THR A 274 -17.87 17.29 -9.56
N GLU A 275 -17.79 16.10 -8.97
CA GLU A 275 -18.14 15.83 -7.57
C GLU A 275 -16.90 15.63 -6.68
N VAL A 276 -15.71 15.92 -7.22
CA VAL A 276 -14.46 15.88 -6.45
C VAL A 276 -14.54 16.98 -5.37
N PRO A 277 -14.35 16.65 -4.08
CA PRO A 277 -14.36 17.65 -3.03
C PRO A 277 -13.26 18.71 -3.22
N ASP A 278 -13.61 19.97 -3.00
CA ASP A 278 -12.65 21.08 -3.07
C ASP A 278 -11.62 21.00 -1.92
N GLU A 279 -12.02 20.48 -0.75
CA GLU A 279 -11.16 20.29 0.42
C GLU A 279 -10.00 19.32 0.10
N ASP A 280 -8.78 19.70 0.46
CA ASP A 280 -7.63 18.78 0.48
C ASP A 280 -7.59 18.08 1.83
N LEU A 281 -7.63 16.74 1.81
CA LEU A 281 -7.62 15.92 3.01
C LEU A 281 -6.19 15.45 3.28
N ILE A 282 -5.76 15.48 4.54
CA ILE A 282 -4.36 15.19 4.89
C ILE A 282 -3.89 13.80 4.43
N TRP A 283 -4.77 12.79 4.44
CA TRP A 283 -4.46 11.43 4.00
C TRP A 283 -4.21 11.31 2.48
N GLN A 284 -4.53 12.35 1.70
CA GLN A 284 -4.22 12.43 0.26
C GLN A 284 -2.77 12.84 -0.02
N ASP A 285 -1.97 13.04 1.04
CA ASP A 285 -0.60 13.51 0.99
C ASP A 285 -0.46 14.78 0.10
N PRO A 286 -1.25 15.84 0.34
CA PRO A 286 -1.36 16.98 -0.57
C PRO A 286 -0.01 17.64 -0.85
N VAL A 287 0.21 18.07 -2.09
CA VAL A 287 1.44 18.74 -2.52
C VAL A 287 1.08 20.04 -3.25
N PRO A 288 1.53 21.22 -2.77
CA PRO A 288 1.33 22.46 -3.51
C PRO A 288 2.12 22.44 -4.82
N PRO A 289 1.63 22.95 -5.95
CA PRO A 289 2.36 22.91 -7.21
C PRO A 289 3.63 23.78 -7.17
N GLY A 290 4.72 23.30 -7.78
CA GLY A 290 5.95 24.07 -7.96
C GLY A 290 6.01 24.84 -9.29
N THR A 291 7.06 25.62 -9.47
CA THR A 291 7.31 26.41 -10.69
C THR A 291 8.08 25.57 -11.73
N PRO A 292 7.52 25.31 -12.92
CA PRO A 292 8.26 24.64 -13.99
C PRO A 292 9.45 25.49 -14.47
N LEU A 293 10.58 24.82 -14.69
CA LEU A 293 11.83 25.45 -15.09
C LEU A 293 12.03 25.40 -16.61
N THR A 294 12.68 26.43 -17.14
CA THR A 294 13.20 26.43 -18.52
C THR A 294 14.43 25.53 -18.65
N ARG A 295 14.79 25.18 -19.89
CA ARG A 295 16.02 24.42 -20.18
C ARG A 295 17.28 25.14 -19.69
N THR A 296 17.34 26.46 -19.83
CA THR A 296 18.50 27.26 -19.37
C THR A 296 18.65 27.20 -17.85
N GLN A 297 17.54 27.37 -17.11
CA GLN A 297 17.54 27.24 -15.65
C GLN A 297 17.92 25.83 -15.19
N THR A 298 17.37 24.82 -15.85
CA THR A 298 17.70 23.41 -15.60
C THR A 298 19.21 23.15 -15.73
N ASN A 299 19.81 23.60 -16.84
CA ASN A 299 21.24 23.44 -17.07
C ASN A 299 22.08 24.19 -16.03
N GLN A 300 21.71 25.44 -15.72
CA GLN A 300 22.39 26.24 -14.69
C GLN A 300 22.39 25.55 -13.32
N LEU A 301 21.28 24.93 -12.93
CA LEU A 301 21.17 24.20 -11.67
C LEU A 301 22.02 22.91 -11.68
N LYS A 302 21.99 22.13 -12.76
CA LYS A 302 22.84 20.93 -12.88
C LYS A 302 24.33 21.29 -12.77
N GLU A 303 24.76 22.37 -13.42
CA GLU A 303 26.14 22.88 -13.30
C GLU A 303 26.47 23.30 -11.86
N ALA A 304 25.58 24.03 -11.19
CA ALA A 304 25.77 24.44 -9.80
C ALA A 304 25.85 23.24 -8.84
N ILE A 305 25.01 22.22 -9.05
CA ILE A 305 25.00 21.00 -8.25
C ILE A 305 26.30 20.21 -8.44
N LEU A 306 26.76 20.01 -9.68
CA LEU A 306 28.02 19.32 -9.96
C LEU A 306 29.26 20.12 -9.51
N GLY A 307 29.14 21.44 -9.35
CA GLY A 307 30.16 22.31 -8.79
C GLY A 307 30.21 22.35 -7.26
N SER A 308 29.30 21.65 -6.57
CA SER A 308 29.25 21.56 -5.10
C SER A 308 30.21 20.52 -4.52
N ASP A 309 30.18 20.32 -3.21
CA ASP A 309 30.95 19.29 -2.50
C ASP A 309 30.21 17.94 -2.39
N LEU A 310 29.12 17.76 -3.14
CA LEU A 310 28.38 16.51 -3.25
C LEU A 310 29.00 15.60 -4.31
N THR A 311 29.19 14.34 -3.93
CA THR A 311 29.67 13.28 -4.82
C THR A 311 28.52 12.72 -5.69
N VAL A 312 28.88 12.03 -6.79
CA VAL A 312 27.92 11.27 -7.61
C VAL A 312 27.08 10.33 -6.74
N ALA A 313 27.71 9.61 -5.82
CA ALA A 313 27.02 8.69 -4.91
C ALA A 313 26.02 9.41 -4.00
N GLU A 314 26.40 10.54 -3.39
CA GLU A 314 25.50 11.31 -2.51
C GLU A 314 24.28 11.85 -3.27
N LEU A 315 24.47 12.32 -4.50
CA LEU A 315 23.40 12.82 -5.37
C LEU A 315 22.44 11.70 -5.80
N VAL A 316 22.99 10.56 -6.25
CA VAL A 316 22.21 9.38 -6.64
C VAL A 316 21.42 8.83 -5.45
N GLN A 317 22.06 8.70 -4.28
CA GLN A 317 21.42 8.19 -3.07
C GLN A 317 20.29 9.10 -2.59
N THR A 318 20.49 10.42 -2.61
CA THR A 318 19.46 11.37 -2.18
C THR A 318 18.26 11.36 -3.12
N ALA A 319 18.49 11.34 -4.44
CA ALA A 319 17.42 11.27 -5.43
C ALA A 319 16.67 9.93 -5.37
N TRP A 320 17.39 8.81 -5.27
CA TRP A 320 16.80 7.48 -5.12
C TRP A 320 15.97 7.36 -3.84
N ALA A 321 16.51 7.80 -2.70
CA ALA A 321 15.80 7.78 -1.41
C ALA A 321 14.48 8.57 -1.48
N SER A 322 14.46 9.68 -2.23
CA SER A 322 13.27 10.51 -2.39
C SER A 322 12.21 9.81 -3.27
N ALA A 323 12.60 9.43 -4.49
CA ALA A 323 11.68 8.90 -5.49
C ALA A 323 11.21 7.46 -5.19
N SER A 324 12.09 6.62 -4.64
CA SER A 324 11.81 5.19 -4.48
C SER A 324 10.74 4.89 -3.42
N THR A 325 10.31 5.86 -2.61
CA THR A 325 9.17 5.69 -1.69
C THR A 325 7.86 5.42 -2.42
N PHE A 326 7.78 5.73 -3.71
CA PHE A 326 6.60 5.47 -4.52
C PHE A 326 6.21 3.99 -4.51
N ARG A 327 4.90 3.72 -4.44
CA ARG A 327 4.33 2.41 -4.74
C ARG A 327 3.09 2.53 -5.61
N GLN A 328 3.00 1.72 -6.66
CA GLN A 328 1.91 1.78 -7.63
C GLN A 328 0.58 1.23 -7.08
N SER A 329 0.65 0.43 -6.02
CA SER A 329 -0.50 -0.25 -5.40
C SER A 329 -1.56 0.74 -4.89
N ASP A 330 -1.14 1.81 -4.22
CA ASP A 330 -2.01 2.91 -3.77
C ASP A 330 -1.58 4.29 -4.29
N LYS A 331 -0.53 4.32 -5.12
CA LYS A 331 0.03 5.51 -5.77
C LYS A 331 0.58 6.56 -4.78
N ARG A 332 0.89 6.15 -3.54
CA ARG A 332 1.54 7.00 -2.52
C ARG A 332 3.06 7.04 -2.70
N GLY A 333 3.71 7.98 -2.01
CA GLY A 333 5.16 8.19 -2.07
C GLY A 333 5.62 8.89 -3.35
N GLY A 334 6.93 8.91 -3.57
CA GLY A 334 7.58 9.61 -4.67
C GLY A 334 8.35 10.87 -4.23
N ALA A 335 8.99 11.52 -5.20
CA ALA A 335 9.87 12.66 -4.94
C ALA A 335 9.12 14.01 -4.83
N ASN A 336 7.90 14.08 -5.36
CA ASN A 336 7.06 15.27 -5.31
C ASN A 336 6.65 15.58 -3.86
N GLY A 337 6.74 16.84 -3.46
CA GLY A 337 6.56 17.29 -2.09
C GLY A 337 7.85 17.35 -1.27
N ALA A 338 8.97 16.80 -1.77
CA ALA A 338 10.25 16.74 -1.05
C ALA A 338 10.09 16.26 0.41
N ARG A 339 9.22 15.27 0.64
CA ARG A 339 8.93 14.75 1.98
C ARG A 339 10.11 14.04 2.62
N ILE A 340 11.13 13.69 1.84
CA ILE A 340 12.43 13.21 2.34
C ILE A 340 13.08 14.18 3.34
N ARG A 341 12.76 15.49 3.29
CA ARG A 341 13.27 16.47 4.26
C ARG A 341 12.45 16.58 5.55
N LEU A 342 11.28 15.94 5.60
CA LEU A 342 10.32 16.00 6.69
C LEU A 342 10.34 14.70 7.52
N ALA A 343 9.77 14.75 8.72
CA ALA A 343 9.50 13.54 9.47
C ALA A 343 8.37 12.73 8.79
N PRO A 344 8.44 11.38 8.82
CA PRO A 344 9.51 10.58 9.42
C PRO A 344 10.69 10.31 8.46
N GLN A 345 10.56 10.60 7.16
CA GLN A 345 11.51 10.15 6.13
C GLN A 345 12.95 10.61 6.36
N LYS A 346 13.15 11.82 6.88
CA LYS A 346 14.48 12.36 7.16
C LYS A 346 15.26 11.56 8.21
N ASP A 347 14.56 10.81 9.06
CA ASP A 347 15.12 10.06 10.19
C ASP A 347 15.22 8.55 9.91
N TRP A 348 14.70 8.07 8.77
CA TRP A 348 14.76 6.66 8.40
C TRP A 348 16.21 6.19 8.23
N ALA A 349 16.53 5.04 8.82
CA ALA A 349 17.90 4.50 8.80
C ALA A 349 18.41 4.26 7.38
N VAL A 350 17.54 3.78 6.49
CA VAL A 350 17.84 3.54 5.07
C VAL A 350 18.19 4.84 4.30
N ASN A 351 17.78 6.00 4.80
CA ASN A 351 18.01 7.30 4.18
C ASN A 351 19.30 7.98 4.68
N GLN A 352 20.03 7.37 5.63
CA GLN A 352 21.31 7.87 6.15
C GLN A 352 21.22 9.35 6.61
N PRO A 353 20.53 9.63 7.74
CA PRO A 353 20.11 10.98 8.12
C PRO A 353 21.21 12.05 8.08
N ASP A 354 22.44 11.73 8.52
CA ASP A 354 23.56 12.68 8.51
C ASP A 354 24.01 13.06 7.08
N GLN A 355 24.08 12.07 6.18
CA GLN A 355 24.43 12.29 4.79
C GLN A 355 23.31 13.03 4.06
N LEU A 356 22.06 12.63 4.31
CA LEU A 356 20.89 13.30 3.75
C LEU A 356 20.84 14.77 4.20
N ALA A 357 21.07 15.06 5.48
CA ALA A 357 21.09 16.42 6.00
C ALA A 357 22.18 17.29 5.33
N LYS A 358 23.36 16.72 5.02
CA LYS A 358 24.39 17.40 4.22
C LYS A 358 23.85 17.74 2.83
N GLY A 359 23.29 16.76 2.12
CA GLY A 359 22.74 16.94 0.77
C GLY A 359 21.64 18.01 0.71
N LEU A 360 20.68 17.93 1.62
CA LEU A 360 19.57 18.89 1.71
C LEU A 360 20.06 20.31 1.98
N ARG A 361 21.06 20.50 2.86
CA ARG A 361 21.66 21.81 3.11
C ARG A 361 22.28 22.41 1.85
N VAL A 362 23.04 21.62 1.08
CA VAL A 362 23.65 22.07 -0.17
C VAL A 362 22.59 22.44 -1.21
N PHE A 363 21.52 21.64 -1.34
CA PHE A 363 20.42 21.97 -2.23
C PHE A 363 19.70 23.27 -1.81
N GLU A 364 19.49 23.51 -0.52
CA GLU A 364 18.93 24.78 -0.03
C GLU A 364 19.84 25.98 -0.31
N ASP A 365 21.16 25.82 -0.18
CA ASP A 365 22.12 26.88 -0.54
C ASP A 365 22.06 27.20 -2.05
N ILE A 366 21.97 26.17 -2.90
CA ILE A 366 21.81 26.32 -4.35
C ILE A 366 20.47 26.99 -4.67
N ARG A 367 19.39 26.58 -4.01
CA ARG A 367 18.05 27.18 -4.14
C ARG A 367 18.09 28.67 -3.84
N ALA A 368 18.69 29.06 -2.70
CA ALA A 368 18.81 30.45 -2.28
C ALA A 368 19.63 31.30 -3.27
N GLY A 369 20.63 30.67 -3.93
CA GLY A 369 21.49 31.31 -4.93
C GLY A 369 20.94 31.32 -6.37
N ALA A 370 19.84 30.61 -6.66
CA ALA A 370 19.38 30.39 -8.04
C ALA A 370 18.95 31.67 -8.77
N GLY A 371 18.39 32.65 -8.03
CA GLY A 371 17.87 33.90 -8.60
C GLY A 371 16.52 33.76 -9.32
N PHE A 372 15.89 32.59 -9.22
CA PHE A 372 14.53 32.30 -9.68
C PHE A 372 13.90 31.25 -8.76
N ASP A 373 12.57 31.09 -8.83
CA ASP A 373 11.85 30.13 -8.01
C ASP A 373 12.09 28.69 -8.49
N VAL A 374 12.46 27.83 -7.54
CA VAL A 374 12.66 26.39 -7.74
C VAL A 374 12.36 25.66 -6.42
N SER A 375 11.71 24.52 -6.51
CA SER A 375 11.42 23.66 -5.35
C SER A 375 12.63 22.83 -4.96
N LEU A 376 12.69 22.43 -3.69
CA LEU A 376 13.69 21.45 -3.25
C LEU A 376 13.45 20.09 -3.92
N ALA A 377 12.19 19.72 -4.15
CA ALA A 377 11.82 18.48 -4.83
C ALA A 377 12.46 18.37 -6.22
N ASP A 378 12.39 19.43 -7.04
CA ASP A 378 13.04 19.42 -8.35
C ASP A 378 14.56 19.47 -8.25
N LEU A 379 15.15 20.18 -7.28
CA LEU A 379 16.61 20.19 -7.08
C LEU A 379 17.17 18.80 -6.76
N ILE A 380 16.47 18.03 -5.91
CA ILE A 380 16.86 16.66 -5.57
C ILE A 380 16.87 15.77 -6.83
N VAL A 381 15.81 15.82 -7.64
CA VAL A 381 15.71 15.02 -8.87
C VAL A 381 16.73 15.48 -9.92
N LEU A 382 16.92 16.79 -10.08
CA LEU A 382 17.93 17.37 -10.96
C LEU A 382 19.35 16.98 -10.54
N GLY A 383 19.62 16.91 -9.24
CA GLY A 383 20.92 16.48 -8.73
C GLY A 383 21.22 15.03 -9.05
N GLY A 384 20.25 14.14 -8.88
CA GLY A 384 20.36 12.75 -9.32
C GLY A 384 20.58 12.62 -10.83
N ALA A 385 19.82 13.36 -11.64
CA ALA A 385 19.99 13.39 -13.08
C ALA A 385 21.39 13.88 -13.50
N ALA A 386 21.89 14.97 -12.90
CA ALA A 386 23.22 15.50 -13.17
C ALA A 386 24.32 14.50 -12.80
N ALA A 387 24.15 13.76 -11.69
CA ALA A 387 25.09 12.74 -11.27
C ALA A 387 25.14 11.55 -12.24
N VAL A 388 23.99 11.10 -12.75
CA VAL A 388 23.91 10.04 -13.76
C VAL A 388 24.54 10.49 -15.09
N GLU A 389 24.27 11.72 -15.55
CA GLU A 389 24.89 12.29 -16.75
C GLU A 389 26.42 12.36 -16.60
N LYS A 390 26.90 12.84 -15.45
CA LYS A 390 28.34 12.91 -15.16
C LYS A 390 28.98 11.52 -15.13
N ALA A 391 28.33 10.55 -14.49
CA ALA A 391 28.84 9.19 -14.39
C ALA A 391 28.88 8.46 -15.74
N ALA A 392 27.91 8.73 -16.62
CA ALA A 392 27.91 8.25 -18.01
C ALA A 392 29.01 8.92 -18.84
N GLN A 393 29.20 10.25 -18.68
CA GLN A 393 30.28 10.98 -19.33
C GLN A 393 31.66 10.44 -18.94
N ASP A 394 31.86 10.13 -17.66
CA ASP A 394 33.10 9.52 -17.16
C ASP A 394 33.33 8.10 -17.72
N ALA A 395 32.26 7.41 -18.10
CA ALA A 395 32.30 6.12 -18.80
C ALA A 395 32.51 6.28 -20.32
N GLY A 396 32.57 7.51 -20.84
CA GLY A 396 32.74 7.81 -22.26
C GLY A 396 31.44 7.90 -23.06
N PHE A 397 30.29 8.01 -22.41
CA PHE A 397 28.98 8.15 -23.06
C PHE A 397 28.40 9.55 -22.86
N ASP A 398 28.05 10.23 -23.95
CA ASP A 398 27.38 11.53 -23.91
C ASP A 398 25.86 11.32 -23.91
N VAL A 399 25.25 11.43 -22.74
CA VAL A 399 23.80 11.21 -22.55
C VAL A 399 23.18 12.37 -21.78
N SER A 400 21.88 12.55 -21.97
CA SER A 400 21.05 13.49 -21.22
C SER A 400 19.95 12.72 -20.52
N VAL A 401 19.77 12.97 -19.23
CA VAL A 401 18.71 12.39 -18.40
C VAL A 401 17.51 13.35 -18.44
N PRO A 402 16.37 12.94 -19.03
CA PRO A 402 15.17 13.74 -19.04
C PRO A 402 14.66 14.00 -17.62
N VAL A 403 14.31 15.25 -17.33
CA VAL A 403 13.66 15.63 -16.07
C VAL A 403 12.52 16.58 -16.39
N SER A 404 11.31 16.21 -15.99
CA SER A 404 10.19 17.15 -16.02
C SER A 404 10.19 17.92 -14.71
N THR A 405 10.10 19.25 -14.73
CA THR A 405 10.07 20.09 -13.51
C THR A 405 8.65 20.52 -13.19
N GLY A 406 8.44 21.21 -12.07
CA GLY A 406 7.14 21.59 -11.52
C GLY A 406 6.74 20.85 -10.24
N ARG A 407 7.63 20.02 -9.66
CA ARG A 407 7.37 19.39 -8.36
C ARG A 407 7.29 20.46 -7.27
N GLY A 408 6.45 20.22 -6.27
CA GLY A 408 6.27 21.11 -5.13
C GLY A 408 7.02 20.70 -3.88
N ASP A 409 7.00 21.57 -2.88
CA ASP A 409 7.50 21.30 -1.53
C ASP A 409 6.31 21.26 -0.55
N ALA A 410 5.96 20.07 -0.05
CA ALA A 410 4.93 19.90 0.97
C ALA A 410 5.43 20.37 2.36
N THR A 411 4.52 20.72 3.26
CA THR A 411 4.85 21.18 4.62
C THR A 411 4.63 20.07 5.67
N GLU A 412 5.08 20.29 6.90
CA GLU A 412 4.79 19.40 8.05
C GLU A 412 3.28 19.29 8.29
N ASP A 413 2.53 20.40 8.25
CA ASP A 413 1.07 20.41 8.40
C ASP A 413 0.33 19.64 7.28
N GLN A 414 0.99 19.45 6.12
CA GLN A 414 0.48 18.67 4.98
C GLN A 414 1.00 17.22 4.98
N THR A 415 1.61 16.77 6.08
CA THR A 415 2.23 15.45 6.18
C THR A 415 1.81 14.77 7.48
N ASP A 416 0.90 13.80 7.37
CA ASP A 416 0.56 12.91 8.48
C ASP A 416 1.71 11.90 8.67
N ALA A 417 2.60 12.17 9.62
CA ALA A 417 3.83 11.40 9.81
C ALA A 417 3.57 9.90 10.09
N GLU A 418 2.52 9.57 10.84
CA GLU A 418 2.16 8.18 11.14
C GLU A 418 1.72 7.45 9.86
N SER A 419 0.97 8.13 8.99
CA SER A 419 0.56 7.55 7.71
C SER A 419 1.73 7.23 6.77
N PHE A 420 2.92 7.82 6.96
CA PHE A 420 4.11 7.57 6.15
C PHE A 420 4.94 6.38 6.64
N GLU A 421 4.71 5.88 7.87
CA GLU A 421 5.45 4.73 8.42
C GLU A 421 5.40 3.49 7.49
N PRO A 422 4.25 3.10 6.90
CA PRO A 422 4.19 1.97 5.96
C PRO A 422 4.91 2.17 4.63
N LEU A 423 5.48 3.37 4.37
CA LEU A 423 6.32 3.65 3.20
C LEU A 423 7.82 3.47 3.50
N GLU A 424 8.20 3.32 4.77
CA GLU A 424 9.57 2.97 5.12
C GLU A 424 9.84 1.52 4.68
N PRO A 425 10.82 1.28 3.80
CA PRO A 425 11.08 -0.07 3.35
C PRO A 425 11.63 -0.91 4.50
N GLU A 426 11.20 -2.17 4.61
CA GLU A 426 11.81 -3.17 5.50
C GLU A 426 13.13 -3.72 4.90
N ALA A 427 13.17 -3.83 3.57
CA ALA A 427 14.35 -4.08 2.79
C ALA A 427 14.33 -3.25 1.50
N ASP A 428 15.50 -2.80 1.06
CA ASP A 428 15.69 -2.15 -0.23
C ASP A 428 16.91 -2.75 -0.93
N GLY A 429 16.66 -3.76 -1.76
CA GLY A 429 17.69 -4.43 -2.54
C GLY A 429 18.38 -3.52 -3.56
N PHE A 430 17.75 -2.43 -4.00
CA PHE A 430 18.40 -1.43 -4.85
C PHE A 430 19.47 -0.62 -4.11
N ARG A 431 19.35 -0.54 -2.78
CA ARG A 431 20.33 0.06 -1.86
C ARG A 431 21.18 -0.96 -1.07
N ASN A 432 21.03 -2.25 -1.37
CA ASN A 432 21.66 -3.37 -0.66
C ASN A 432 21.48 -3.28 0.86
N TRP A 433 20.25 -2.98 1.29
CA TRP A 433 19.94 -2.71 2.69
C TRP A 433 18.76 -3.54 3.16
N SER A 434 18.81 -3.96 4.41
CA SER A 434 17.72 -4.60 5.14
C SER A 434 17.71 -4.08 6.58
N ARG A 435 16.53 -3.80 7.12
CA ARG A 435 16.37 -3.36 8.51
C ARG A 435 16.76 -4.47 9.50
N GLY A 436 16.53 -5.72 9.11
CA GLY A 436 16.73 -6.89 9.97
C GLY A 436 16.76 -8.20 9.20
N LYS A 437 16.54 -9.29 9.92
CA LYS A 437 16.37 -10.62 9.32
C LYS A 437 14.87 -10.89 9.17
N PHE A 438 14.48 -11.36 8.00
CA PHE A 438 13.10 -11.71 7.67
C PHE A 438 12.98 -13.21 7.37
N THR A 439 11.76 -13.73 7.46
CA THR A 439 11.44 -15.09 7.05
C THR A 439 11.38 -15.24 5.53
N VAL A 440 11.13 -14.14 4.82
CA VAL A 440 11.14 -14.05 3.36
C VAL A 440 12.58 -13.79 2.86
N PRO A 441 13.07 -14.52 1.85
CA PRO A 441 14.37 -14.26 1.25
C PRO A 441 14.51 -12.84 0.70
N THR A 442 15.66 -12.21 0.90
CA THR A 442 15.89 -10.80 0.52
C THR A 442 15.69 -10.54 -0.99
N GLU A 443 15.94 -11.52 -1.86
CA GLU A 443 15.67 -11.40 -3.30
C GLU A 443 14.18 -11.42 -3.67
N GLU A 444 13.33 -12.07 -2.87
CA GLU A 444 11.88 -12.00 -3.06
C GLU A 444 11.35 -10.62 -2.65
N MET A 445 11.89 -10.05 -1.55
CA MET A 445 11.61 -8.66 -1.16
C MET A 445 12.10 -7.64 -2.21
N LEU A 446 13.19 -7.92 -2.92
CA LEU A 446 13.63 -7.10 -4.06
C LEU A 446 12.61 -7.14 -5.21
N VAL A 447 12.06 -8.32 -5.52
CA VAL A 447 11.04 -8.47 -6.57
C VAL A 447 9.75 -7.78 -6.18
N ASP A 448 9.29 -7.93 -4.93
CA ASP A 448 8.16 -7.18 -4.37
C ASP A 448 8.38 -5.66 -4.50
N ARG A 449 9.56 -5.16 -4.09
CA ARG A 449 9.89 -3.75 -4.25
C ARG A 449 9.91 -3.29 -5.70
N ALA A 450 10.39 -4.13 -6.62
CA ALA A 450 10.38 -3.83 -8.04
C ALA A 450 8.95 -3.77 -8.60
N GLN A 451 8.06 -4.66 -8.15
CA GLN A 451 6.63 -4.63 -8.48
C GLN A 451 6.01 -3.31 -8.00
N LEU A 452 6.26 -2.89 -6.76
CA LEU A 452 5.72 -1.63 -6.23
C LEU A 452 6.18 -0.41 -7.05
N LEU A 453 7.41 -0.43 -7.60
CA LEU A 453 7.92 0.62 -8.48
C LEU A 453 7.44 0.48 -9.95
N GLY A 454 6.59 -0.50 -10.24
CA GLY A 454 6.08 -0.79 -11.58
C GLY A 454 7.18 -1.23 -12.55
N LEU A 455 8.26 -1.85 -12.06
CA LEU A 455 9.42 -2.24 -12.85
C LEU A 455 9.25 -3.64 -13.41
N SER A 456 9.60 -3.80 -14.68
CA SER A 456 9.82 -5.10 -15.30
C SER A 456 11.15 -5.73 -14.82
N ALA A 457 11.31 -7.05 -14.99
CA ALA A 457 12.57 -7.72 -14.65
C ALA A 457 13.81 -7.12 -15.34
N PRO A 458 13.78 -6.71 -16.63
CA PRO A 458 14.90 -5.99 -17.24
C PRO A 458 15.19 -4.62 -16.61
N GLU A 459 14.16 -3.84 -16.28
CA GLU A 459 14.33 -2.53 -15.63
C GLU A 459 14.90 -2.68 -14.21
N MET A 460 14.41 -3.66 -13.45
CA MET A 460 14.98 -4.01 -12.15
C MET A 460 16.47 -4.39 -12.28
N THR A 461 16.79 -5.24 -13.26
CA THR A 461 18.16 -5.74 -13.49
C THR A 461 19.13 -4.59 -13.82
N VAL A 462 18.76 -3.72 -14.77
CA VAL A 462 19.61 -2.60 -15.17
C VAL A 462 19.78 -1.60 -14.03
N LEU A 463 18.72 -1.33 -13.26
CA LEU A 463 18.78 -0.45 -12.10
C LEU A 463 19.69 -0.98 -11.01
N VAL A 464 19.57 -2.26 -10.62
CA VAL A 464 20.46 -2.84 -9.59
C VAL A 464 21.92 -2.72 -10.03
N GLY A 465 22.26 -3.16 -11.25
CA GLY A 465 23.64 -3.09 -11.73
C GLY A 465 24.22 -1.68 -11.77
N GLY A 466 23.46 -0.71 -12.28
CA GLY A 466 23.89 0.69 -12.32
C GLY A 466 23.98 1.34 -10.94
N LEU A 467 22.99 1.12 -10.07
CA LEU A 467 22.99 1.67 -8.72
C LEU A 467 24.16 1.14 -7.89
N ARG A 468 24.56 -0.13 -8.07
CA ARG A 468 25.77 -0.67 -7.42
C ARG A 468 27.03 0.08 -7.83
N VAL A 469 27.29 0.25 -9.13
CA VAL A 469 28.51 0.92 -9.60
C VAL A 469 28.51 2.42 -9.32
N LEU A 470 27.33 3.05 -9.21
CA LEU A 470 27.18 4.43 -8.75
C LEU A 470 27.31 4.61 -7.23
N GLY A 471 27.48 3.52 -6.49
CA GLY A 471 27.68 3.55 -5.04
C GLY A 471 26.41 3.78 -4.24
N ASN A 472 25.22 3.48 -4.78
CA ASN A 472 23.95 3.53 -4.06
C ASN A 472 23.81 2.35 -3.09
N THR A 473 24.61 2.37 -2.02
CA THR A 473 24.63 1.36 -0.95
C THR A 473 24.59 2.06 0.40
N VAL A 474 23.77 1.57 1.32
CA VAL A 474 23.66 2.17 2.66
C VAL A 474 24.92 1.89 3.48
N GLY A 475 25.40 2.90 4.22
CA GLY A 475 26.55 2.79 5.10
C GLY A 475 27.89 2.64 4.38
N GLY A 476 27.93 2.87 3.06
CA GLY A 476 29.12 2.66 2.23
C GLY A 476 29.53 1.19 2.11
N ALA A 477 28.59 0.26 2.31
CA ALA A 477 28.83 -1.17 2.14
C ALA A 477 29.33 -1.47 0.71
N ARG A 478 30.34 -2.35 0.59
CA ARG A 478 30.90 -2.72 -0.73
C ARG A 478 30.24 -3.96 -1.35
N HIS A 479 29.15 -4.43 -0.76
CA HIS A 479 28.44 -5.59 -1.27
C HIS A 479 27.81 -5.27 -2.63
N GLY A 480 28.11 -6.11 -3.64
CA GLY A 480 27.60 -5.91 -4.99
C GLY A 480 28.32 -4.84 -5.81
N VAL A 481 29.25 -4.07 -5.23
CA VAL A 481 29.98 -3.01 -5.95
C VAL A 481 31.14 -3.63 -6.75
N PHE A 482 30.80 -4.39 -7.78
CA PHE A 482 31.75 -5.12 -8.61
C PHE A 482 32.38 -4.22 -9.68
N THR A 483 33.11 -3.21 -9.24
CA THR A 483 33.87 -2.31 -10.13
C THR A 483 35.09 -1.74 -9.39
N ALA A 484 36.12 -1.39 -10.15
CA ALA A 484 37.25 -0.61 -9.66
C ALA A 484 37.03 0.91 -9.80
N ASN A 485 36.01 1.33 -10.56
CA ASN A 485 35.72 2.73 -10.92
C ASN A 485 34.36 3.17 -10.35
N ALA A 486 34.16 3.02 -9.04
CA ALA A 486 32.91 3.41 -8.40
C ALA A 486 32.60 4.91 -8.66
N GLY A 487 31.35 5.21 -8.99
CA GLY A 487 30.89 6.52 -9.45
C GLY A 487 30.89 6.70 -10.97
N THR A 488 31.32 5.71 -11.74
CA THR A 488 31.26 5.68 -13.20
C THR A 488 30.20 4.68 -13.67
N LEU A 489 29.34 5.07 -14.62
CA LEU A 489 28.21 4.26 -15.06
C LEU A 489 28.65 3.25 -16.14
N THR A 490 29.13 2.08 -15.70
CA THR A 490 29.56 0.97 -16.56
C THR A 490 28.73 -0.28 -16.30
N ASN A 491 28.77 -1.24 -17.24
CA ASN A 491 28.18 -2.56 -17.06
C ASN A 491 29.05 -3.53 -16.23
N ASP A 492 30.02 -3.00 -15.45
CA ASP A 492 30.99 -3.80 -14.70
C ASP A 492 30.32 -4.77 -13.71
N PHE A 493 29.19 -4.39 -13.11
CA PHE A 493 28.41 -5.28 -12.24
C PHE A 493 28.14 -6.63 -12.92
N PHE A 494 27.63 -6.60 -14.16
CA PHE A 494 27.26 -7.80 -14.89
C PHE A 494 28.48 -8.57 -15.38
N VAL A 495 29.48 -7.87 -15.91
CA VAL A 495 30.73 -8.48 -16.41
C VAL A 495 31.42 -9.26 -15.28
N ASN A 496 31.55 -8.66 -14.10
CA ASN A 496 32.24 -9.27 -12.97
C ASN A 496 31.40 -10.34 -12.26
N LEU A 497 30.08 -10.18 -12.19
CA LEU A 497 29.16 -11.20 -11.65
C LEU A 497 29.21 -12.49 -12.48
N LEU A 498 29.29 -12.36 -13.82
CA LEU A 498 29.30 -13.49 -14.75
C LEU A 498 30.69 -14.11 -14.98
N ASP A 499 31.77 -13.53 -14.43
CA ASP A 499 33.12 -14.08 -14.60
C ASP A 499 33.26 -15.40 -13.84
N MET A 500 33.37 -16.50 -14.58
CA MET A 500 33.55 -17.85 -14.05
C MET A 500 34.89 -18.06 -13.31
N LYS A 501 35.84 -17.12 -13.42
CA LYS A 501 37.04 -17.10 -12.58
C LYS A 501 36.72 -16.75 -11.13
N THR A 502 35.56 -16.16 -10.86
CA THR A 502 35.08 -15.95 -9.49
C THR A 502 34.27 -17.16 -9.04
N GLU A 503 34.61 -17.70 -7.87
CA GLU A 503 33.83 -18.68 -7.14
C GLU A 503 33.13 -18.01 -5.96
N TRP A 504 31.82 -18.22 -5.82
CA TRP A 504 31.03 -17.64 -4.74
C TRP A 504 30.85 -18.66 -3.61
N VAL A 505 31.16 -18.24 -2.39
CA VAL A 505 30.98 -19.05 -1.18
C VAL A 505 30.21 -18.27 -0.12
N PRO A 506 29.26 -18.90 0.60
CA PRO A 506 28.52 -18.22 1.67
C PRO A 506 29.44 -17.87 2.85
N VAL A 507 29.13 -16.77 3.50
CA VAL A 507 29.75 -16.33 4.75
C VAL A 507 28.76 -16.61 5.88
N GLY A 508 29.09 -17.60 6.72
CA GLY A 508 28.20 -18.02 7.80
C GLY A 508 27.07 -18.95 7.33
N GLU A 509 26.09 -19.17 8.21
CA GLU A 509 25.01 -20.16 8.00
C GLU A 509 23.69 -19.52 7.56
N ASP A 510 23.55 -18.20 7.63
CA ASP A 510 22.30 -17.52 7.28
C ASP A 510 22.07 -17.35 5.77
N GLY A 511 23.12 -17.55 4.95
CA GLY A 511 23.01 -17.51 3.50
C GLY A 511 22.67 -16.13 2.94
N GLU A 512 22.93 -15.06 3.70
CA GLU A 512 22.68 -13.67 3.28
C GLU A 512 23.90 -13.02 2.65
N LEU A 513 25.10 -13.39 3.09
CA LEU A 513 26.37 -12.80 2.66
C LEU A 513 27.27 -13.83 1.96
N PHE A 514 28.00 -13.38 0.94
CA PHE A 514 28.86 -14.22 0.12
C PHE A 514 30.20 -13.54 -0.16
N GLU A 515 31.26 -14.35 -0.24
CA GLU A 515 32.57 -13.96 -0.75
C GLU A 515 32.74 -14.49 -2.17
N GLY A 516 33.10 -13.60 -3.09
CA GLY A 516 33.60 -13.97 -4.40
C GLY A 516 35.12 -14.12 -4.32
N ARG A 517 35.63 -15.32 -4.58
CA ARG A 517 37.06 -15.65 -4.53
C ARG A 517 37.57 -15.97 -5.92
N ASP A 518 38.77 -15.50 -6.25
CA ASP A 518 39.46 -15.94 -7.46
C ASP A 518 39.70 -17.46 -7.38
N ARG A 519 39.19 -18.20 -8.36
CA ARG A 519 39.16 -19.67 -8.36
C ARG A 519 40.54 -20.31 -8.38
N ALA A 520 41.56 -19.60 -8.89
CA ALA A 520 42.92 -20.12 -8.97
C ALA A 520 43.70 -19.91 -7.67
N THR A 521 43.49 -18.78 -7.01
CA THR A 521 44.29 -18.35 -5.85
C THR A 521 43.55 -18.44 -4.52
N GLY A 522 42.21 -18.57 -4.55
CA GLY A 522 41.34 -18.55 -3.38
C GLY A 522 41.22 -17.17 -2.72
N LYS A 523 41.79 -16.10 -3.29
CA LYS A 523 41.75 -14.76 -2.71
C LYS A 523 40.39 -14.12 -2.92
N THR A 524 39.83 -13.53 -1.88
CA THR A 524 38.60 -12.73 -1.96
C THR A 524 38.83 -11.51 -2.85
N VAL A 525 37.99 -11.40 -3.87
CA VAL A 525 37.96 -10.28 -4.83
C VAL A 525 36.71 -9.42 -4.65
N TRP A 526 35.58 -10.04 -4.27
CA TRP A 526 34.29 -9.36 -4.10
C TRP A 526 33.54 -9.85 -2.87
N THR A 527 32.56 -9.06 -2.44
CA THR A 527 31.54 -9.49 -1.46
C THR A 527 30.17 -9.14 -1.99
N ALA A 528 29.16 -9.93 -1.68
CA ALA A 528 27.83 -9.82 -2.26
C ALA A 528 26.76 -10.29 -1.28
N THR A 529 25.53 -9.81 -1.44
CA THR A 529 24.35 -10.36 -0.78
C THR A 529 23.51 -11.20 -1.72
N ARG A 530 22.42 -11.78 -1.22
CA ARG A 530 21.42 -12.47 -2.06
C ARG A 530 20.88 -11.57 -3.18
N THR A 531 20.66 -10.28 -2.88
CA THR A 531 20.17 -9.30 -3.86
C THR A 531 21.14 -9.06 -5.02
N ASP A 532 22.43 -9.37 -4.82
CA ASP A 532 23.43 -9.28 -5.87
C ASP A 532 23.53 -10.61 -6.64
N LEU A 533 23.59 -11.75 -5.93
CA LEU A 533 23.84 -13.05 -6.54
C LEU A 533 22.62 -13.69 -7.19
N VAL A 534 21.40 -13.27 -6.85
CA VAL A 534 20.17 -13.76 -7.52
C VAL A 534 20.26 -13.56 -9.04
N PHE A 535 20.88 -12.46 -9.48
CA PHE A 535 21.11 -12.13 -10.88
C PHE A 535 22.10 -13.07 -11.59
N GLY A 536 22.96 -13.76 -10.85
CA GLY A 536 23.85 -14.80 -11.39
C GLY A 536 23.28 -16.21 -11.29
N SER A 537 22.18 -16.39 -10.55
CA SER A 537 21.64 -17.70 -10.15
C SER A 537 20.28 -18.02 -10.76
N ASN A 538 19.30 -17.13 -10.64
CA ASN A 538 17.98 -17.31 -11.25
C ASN A 538 18.14 -17.35 -12.77
N SER A 539 17.61 -18.37 -13.44
CA SER A 539 17.87 -18.60 -14.87
C SER A 539 17.34 -17.48 -15.78
N GLN A 540 16.22 -16.84 -15.43
CA GLN A 540 15.67 -15.72 -16.19
C GLN A 540 16.46 -14.43 -15.95
N LEU A 541 16.76 -14.10 -14.69
CA LEU A 541 17.56 -12.92 -14.37
C LEU A 541 18.98 -13.03 -14.92
N ARG A 542 19.58 -14.22 -14.85
CA ARG A 542 20.89 -14.49 -15.45
C ARG A 542 20.89 -14.26 -16.95
N ALA A 543 19.85 -14.69 -17.67
CA ALA A 543 19.74 -14.44 -19.11
C ALA A 543 19.70 -12.93 -19.43
N ILE A 544 19.04 -12.12 -18.59
CA ILE A 544 19.04 -10.66 -18.72
C ILE A 544 20.44 -10.09 -18.42
N CYS A 545 21.10 -10.58 -17.37
CA CYS A 545 22.47 -10.17 -17.04
C CYS A 545 23.46 -10.49 -18.15
N GLU A 546 23.32 -11.62 -18.85
CA GLU A 546 24.17 -11.98 -19.98
C GLU A 546 24.03 -10.99 -21.15
N VAL A 547 22.84 -10.38 -21.34
CA VAL A 547 22.66 -9.28 -22.30
C VAL A 547 23.46 -8.06 -21.88
N TYR A 548 23.36 -7.62 -20.62
CA TYR A 548 24.08 -6.42 -20.17
C TYR A 548 25.58 -6.66 -19.91
N GLY A 549 26.00 -7.90 -19.68
CA GLY A 549 27.40 -8.29 -19.52
C GLY A 549 28.14 -8.54 -20.83
N ALA A 550 27.46 -8.47 -21.98
CA ALA A 550 28.09 -8.67 -23.28
C ALA A 550 29.05 -7.51 -23.62
N ALA A 551 30.07 -7.80 -24.44
CA ALA A 551 31.12 -6.84 -24.79
C ALA A 551 30.63 -5.63 -25.60
N ASP A 552 29.48 -5.75 -26.27
CA ASP A 552 28.82 -4.71 -27.06
C ASP A 552 27.66 -4.01 -26.32
N ALA A 553 27.46 -4.32 -25.03
CA ALA A 553 26.29 -3.86 -24.29
C ALA A 553 26.45 -2.50 -23.61
N GLY A 554 27.63 -1.88 -23.61
CA GLY A 554 27.90 -0.65 -22.85
C GLY A 554 26.92 0.50 -23.14
N GLU A 555 26.71 0.82 -24.43
CA GLU A 555 25.76 1.87 -24.84
C GLU A 555 24.30 1.51 -24.49
N LYS A 556 23.92 0.25 -24.71
CA LYS A 556 22.58 -0.25 -24.35
C LYS A 556 22.34 -0.16 -22.85
N PHE A 557 23.31 -0.58 -22.04
CA PHE A 557 23.25 -0.52 -20.59
C PHE A 557 23.02 0.91 -20.10
N VAL A 558 23.82 1.88 -20.57
CA VAL A 558 23.67 3.28 -20.17
C VAL A 558 22.31 3.83 -20.58
N THR A 559 21.87 3.55 -21.81
CA THR A 559 20.57 4.01 -22.32
C THR A 559 19.41 3.45 -21.51
N ASP A 560 19.41 2.14 -21.27
CA ASP A 560 18.35 1.47 -20.51
C ASP A 560 18.37 1.88 -19.02
N PHE A 561 19.56 2.11 -18.45
CA PHE A 561 19.69 2.64 -17.09
C PHE A 561 19.07 4.03 -16.97
N VAL A 562 19.39 4.94 -17.90
CA VAL A 562 18.82 6.30 -17.93
C VAL A 562 17.30 6.24 -18.08
N ALA A 563 16.77 5.34 -18.93
CA ALA A 563 15.33 5.16 -19.10
C ALA A 563 14.66 4.68 -17.80
N ALA A 564 15.21 3.64 -17.17
CA ALA A 564 14.67 3.10 -15.92
C ALA A 564 14.81 4.08 -14.74
N TRP A 565 15.92 4.80 -14.64
CA TRP A 565 16.11 5.89 -13.67
C TRP A 565 15.06 6.98 -13.84
N THR A 566 14.88 7.45 -15.07
CA THR A 566 13.90 8.49 -15.41
C THR A 566 12.49 8.03 -15.07
N LYS A 567 12.15 6.77 -15.36
CA LYS A 567 10.86 6.18 -14.98
C LYS A 567 10.62 6.32 -13.48
N VAL A 568 11.56 5.88 -12.63
CA VAL A 568 11.42 5.97 -11.16
C VAL A 568 11.27 7.40 -10.68
N MET A 569 12.07 8.33 -11.22
CA MET A 569 11.99 9.76 -10.84
C MET A 569 10.64 10.42 -11.20
N GLU A 570 9.88 9.84 -12.13
CA GLU A 570 8.65 10.40 -12.68
C GLU A 570 7.39 9.58 -12.34
N LEU A 571 7.48 8.60 -11.42
CA LEU A 571 6.37 7.71 -11.05
C LEU A 571 5.17 8.44 -10.42
N ASP A 572 5.41 9.53 -9.69
CA ASP A 572 4.39 10.32 -9.00
C ASP A 572 3.91 11.56 -9.76
N ARG A 573 4.36 11.74 -11.01
CA ARG A 573 4.09 12.92 -11.84
C ARG A 573 2.74 12.85 -12.55
N PHE A 574 1.69 12.63 -11.78
CA PHE A 574 0.30 12.63 -12.25
C PHE A 574 -0.17 14.02 -12.69
N ASP A 575 0.47 15.10 -12.21
CA ASP A 575 0.23 16.46 -12.69
C ASP A 575 0.51 16.62 -14.20
N LEU A 576 1.39 15.77 -14.76
CA LEU A 576 1.75 15.77 -16.17
C LEU A 576 0.95 14.79 -17.02
N ARG A 577 0.21 13.89 -16.38
CA ARG A 577 -0.50 12.77 -17.03
C ARG A 577 -1.97 12.88 -16.67
N ARG A 578 -2.76 13.49 -17.56
CA ARG A 578 -4.22 13.54 -17.45
C ARG A 578 -4.87 12.46 -18.29
#